data_AF-A0A843F7Y1-F1
#
_entry.id   AF-A0A843F7Y1-F1
#
_cell.length_a   1.000
_cell.length_b   1.000
_cell.length_c   1.000
_cell.angle_alpha   90.00
_cell.angle_beta   90.00
_cell.angle_gamma   90.00
#
_symmetry.space_group_name_H-M   'P 1'
#
loop_
_entity.id
_entity.type
_entity.pdbx_description
1 polymer ?
#
loop_
_entity_poly.entity_id
_entity_poly.type
_entity_poly.pdbx_seq_one_letter_code
_entity_poly.pdbx_strand_id
1 'polypeptide(L)'
;HITSAIGGAIAASSGADFLCYVTPAEHLSLPSLEDVKEGVIASKIAAQAADVALGLDTAWEKEVAMATARKNFDWEGQFNLAFDNVKPRHYRNKCELDDDEMCSMCGEYCAVKIAKGDF
;
A
#
# COMPACT_ATOMS: atom_id res chain seq x y z
N HIS A 1 10.31 9.69 7.45
CA HIS A 1 9.36 8.60 7.13
C HIS A 1 9.89 7.59 6.10
N ILE A 2 10.31 7.97 4.88
CA ILE A 2 10.77 7.01 3.85
C ILE A 2 12.09 6.32 4.25
N THR A 3 13.13 7.11 4.55
CA THR A 3 14.45 6.58 4.94
C THR A 3 14.37 5.64 6.15
N SER A 4 13.59 6.04 7.14
CA SER A 4 13.31 5.23 8.34
C SER A 4 12.46 3.99 8.04
N ALA A 5 11.54 4.03 7.09
CA ALA A 5 10.75 2.85 6.70
C ALA A 5 11.62 1.77 6.07
N ILE A 6 12.61 2.15 5.23
CA ILE A 6 13.58 1.21 4.66
C ILE A 6 14.39 0.53 5.77
N GLY A 7 14.99 1.32 6.67
CA GLY A 7 15.75 0.78 7.80
C GLY A 7 14.87 -0.02 8.77
N GLY A 8 13.64 0.45 9.00
CA GLY A 8 12.67 -0.18 9.89
C GLY A 8 12.24 -1.56 9.41
N ALA A 9 11.99 -1.72 8.10
CA ALA A 9 11.67 -3.03 7.53
C ALA A 9 12.82 -4.04 7.73
N ILE A 10 14.07 -3.61 7.49
CA ILE A 10 15.27 -4.44 7.72
C ILE A 10 15.45 -4.78 9.21
N ALA A 11 15.25 -3.79 10.09
CA ALA A 11 15.39 -3.99 11.52
C ALA A 11 14.32 -4.97 12.05
N ALA A 12 13.06 -4.79 11.66
CA ALA A 12 11.97 -5.67 12.05
C ALA A 12 12.15 -7.09 11.49
N SER A 13 12.57 -7.24 10.22
CA SER A 13 12.89 -8.57 9.67
C SER A 13 14.10 -9.24 10.33
N SER A 14 14.88 -8.49 11.11
CA SER A 14 16.03 -8.97 11.88
C SER A 14 15.71 -9.15 13.38
N GLY A 15 14.45 -9.01 13.80
CA GLY A 15 14.01 -9.26 15.17
C GLY A 15 13.68 -8.02 16.00
N ALA A 16 13.55 -6.83 15.41
CA ALA A 16 13.00 -5.68 16.14
C ALA A 16 11.48 -5.80 16.30
N ASP A 17 10.99 -5.90 17.53
CA ASP A 17 9.56 -6.09 17.82
C ASP A 17 8.71 -4.81 17.69
N PHE A 18 9.35 -3.63 17.64
CA PHE A 18 8.66 -2.35 17.63
C PHE A 18 9.36 -1.33 16.74
N LEU A 19 8.58 -0.65 15.90
CA LEU A 19 9.03 0.46 15.05
C LEU A 19 8.41 1.77 15.53
N CYS A 20 9.25 2.67 16.07
CA CYS A 20 8.84 4.05 16.27
C CYS A 20 8.75 4.74 14.90
N TYR A 21 7.55 5.23 14.56
CA TYR A 21 7.35 5.96 13.31
C TYR A 21 8.17 7.26 13.26
N VAL A 22 8.51 7.68 12.04
CA VAL A 22 9.16 8.96 11.78
C VAL A 22 8.30 9.69 10.77
N THR A 23 7.97 10.96 11.02
CA THR A 23 7.10 11.74 10.13
C THR A 23 7.88 12.29 8.91
N PRO A 24 7.21 12.90 7.91
CA PRO A 24 7.87 13.73 6.91
C PRO A 24 8.55 14.99 7.49
N ALA A 25 8.03 15.53 8.59
CA ALA A 25 8.52 16.76 9.22
C ALA A 25 9.76 16.55 10.12
N GLU A 26 10.22 15.31 10.29
CA GLU A 26 11.35 14.98 11.16
C GLU A 26 12.60 15.83 10.81
N HIS A 27 13.21 16.43 11.84
CA HIS A 27 14.32 17.39 11.73
C HIS A 27 14.02 18.72 11.02
N LEU A 28 12.76 19.01 10.71
CA LEU A 28 12.35 20.24 10.01
C LEU A 28 11.38 21.09 10.83
N SER A 29 10.34 20.47 11.39
CA SER A 29 9.31 21.17 12.17
C SER A 29 8.48 20.21 13.02
N LEU A 30 7.53 20.77 13.77
CA LEU A 30 6.44 19.96 14.35
C LEU A 30 5.56 19.41 13.22
N PRO A 31 5.09 18.15 13.33
CA PRO A 31 4.27 17.51 12.31
C PRO A 31 2.83 18.02 12.34
N SER A 32 2.22 18.16 11.15
CA SER A 32 0.77 18.31 10.99
C SER A 32 0.03 16.97 11.18
N LEU A 33 -1.31 17.00 11.17
CA LEU A 33 -2.12 15.79 11.21
C LEU A 33 -1.81 14.85 10.03
N GLU A 34 -1.58 15.40 8.84
CA GLU A 34 -1.26 14.61 7.66
C GLU A 34 0.14 13.99 7.76
N ASP A 35 1.12 14.73 8.31
CA ASP A 35 2.46 14.21 8.55
C ASP A 35 2.47 13.03 9.51
N VAL A 36 1.64 13.10 10.56
CA VAL A 36 1.45 11.99 11.50
C VAL A 36 0.87 10.78 10.76
N LYS A 37 -0.19 10.99 9.97
CA LYS A 37 -0.84 9.92 9.19
C LYS A 37 0.15 9.25 8.24
N GLU A 38 0.89 10.02 7.43
CA GLU A 38 1.88 9.49 6.48
C GLU A 38 3.00 8.71 7.18
N GLY A 39 3.48 9.20 8.34
CA GLY A 39 4.48 8.48 9.13
C GLY A 39 3.96 7.12 9.64
N VAL A 40 2.71 7.08 10.13
CA VAL A 40 2.09 5.84 10.63
C VAL A 40 1.90 4.85 9.49
N ILE A 41 1.37 5.30 8.34
CA ILE A 41 1.17 4.44 7.18
C ILE A 41 2.50 3.89 6.66
N ALA A 42 3.55 4.72 6.54
CA ALA A 42 4.88 4.27 6.12
C ALA A 42 5.45 3.19 7.06
N SER A 43 5.24 3.35 8.38
CA SER A 43 5.74 2.39 9.37
C SER A 43 4.93 1.09 9.38
N LYS A 44 3.61 1.15 9.17
CA LYS A 44 2.77 -0.05 8.97
C LYS A 44 3.17 -0.83 7.72
N ILE A 45 3.52 -0.14 6.63
CA ILE A 45 4.05 -0.78 5.42
C ILE A 45 5.41 -1.45 5.72
N ALA A 46 6.31 -0.78 6.44
CA ALA A 46 7.59 -1.37 6.83
C ALA A 46 7.42 -2.62 7.70
N ALA A 47 6.51 -2.58 8.68
CA ALA A 47 6.18 -3.73 9.52
C ALA A 47 5.58 -4.90 8.71
N GLN A 48 4.60 -4.62 7.84
CA GLN A 48 4.00 -5.64 6.97
C GLN A 48 5.04 -6.28 6.03
N ALA A 49 5.95 -5.48 5.46
CA ALA A 49 7.03 -6.00 4.63
C ALA A 49 7.97 -6.92 5.43
N ALA A 50 8.28 -6.56 6.68
CA ALA A 50 9.08 -7.39 7.57
C ALA A 50 8.35 -8.70 7.95
N ASP A 51 7.06 -8.61 8.30
CA ASP A 51 6.24 -9.78 8.65
C ASP A 51 6.14 -10.79 7.48
N VAL A 52 6.02 -10.29 6.25
CA VAL A 52 6.08 -11.11 5.04
C VAL A 52 7.46 -11.75 4.87
N ALA A 53 8.55 -10.99 5.08
CA ALA A 53 9.91 -11.52 4.98
C ALA A 53 10.23 -12.58 6.04
N LEU A 54 9.60 -12.49 7.23
CA LEU A 54 9.68 -13.48 8.29
C LEU A 54 8.81 -14.72 8.04
N GLY A 55 8.00 -14.72 6.97
CA GLY A 55 7.15 -15.85 6.59
C GLY A 55 5.91 -16.00 7.47
N LEU A 56 5.39 -14.90 8.03
CA LEU A 56 4.14 -14.96 8.80
C LEU A 56 2.94 -15.16 7.87
N ASP A 57 2.23 -16.28 8.03
CA ASP A 57 1.08 -16.64 7.20
C ASP A 57 0.03 -15.53 7.16
N THR A 58 -0.30 -14.94 8.32
CA THR A 58 -1.31 -13.86 8.42
C THR A 58 -0.92 -12.59 7.66
N ALA A 59 0.37 -12.32 7.48
CA ALA A 59 0.84 -11.20 6.69
C ALA A 59 0.75 -11.53 5.19
N TRP A 60 1.16 -12.74 4.81
CA TRP A 60 1.05 -13.23 3.43
C TRP A 60 -0.40 -13.28 2.94
N GLU A 61 -1.33 -13.75 3.77
CA GLU A 61 -2.76 -13.79 3.46
C GLU A 61 -3.33 -12.41 3.11
N LYS A 62 -2.90 -11.35 3.81
CA LYS A 62 -3.31 -9.97 3.50
C LYS A 62 -2.78 -9.51 2.13
N GLU A 63 -1.53 -9.82 1.81
CA GLU A 63 -0.94 -9.51 0.50
C GLU A 63 -1.66 -10.26 -0.62
N VAL A 64 -1.96 -11.55 -0.42
CA VAL A 64 -2.73 -12.36 -1.37
C VAL A 64 -4.15 -11.82 -1.56
N ALA A 65 -4.83 -11.39 -0.49
CA ALA A 65 -6.15 -10.78 -0.57
C ALA A 65 -6.11 -9.48 -1.40
N MET A 66 -5.15 -8.60 -1.14
CA MET A 66 -4.94 -7.37 -1.91
C MET A 66 -4.63 -7.66 -3.38
N ALA A 67 -3.74 -8.62 -3.66
CA ALA A 67 -3.40 -9.03 -5.02
C ALA A 67 -4.60 -9.64 -5.76
N THR A 68 -5.43 -10.41 -5.06
CA THR A 68 -6.67 -10.99 -5.61
C THR A 68 -7.68 -9.90 -5.97
N ALA A 69 -7.88 -8.91 -5.08
CA ALA A 69 -8.76 -7.78 -5.35
C ALA A 69 -8.27 -6.95 -6.56
N ARG A 70 -6.95 -6.72 -6.68
CA ARG A 70 -6.33 -6.09 -7.87
C ARG A 70 -6.56 -6.88 -9.14
N LYS A 71 -6.33 -8.19 -9.10
CA LYS A 71 -6.54 -9.08 -10.25
C LYS A 71 -7.99 -9.02 -10.71
N ASN A 72 -8.94 -8.98 -9.78
CA ASN A 72 -10.37 -9.01 -10.08
C ASN A 72 -10.98 -7.64 -10.40
N PHE A 73 -10.18 -6.57 -10.42
CA PHE A 73 -10.68 -5.19 -10.55
C PHE A 73 -11.70 -4.82 -9.46
N ASP A 74 -11.63 -5.47 -8.30
CA ASP A 74 -12.44 -5.14 -7.13
C ASP A 74 -11.84 -3.92 -6.43
N TRP A 75 -12.24 -2.73 -6.89
CA TRP A 75 -11.74 -1.45 -6.37
C TRP A 75 -12.13 -1.24 -4.90
N GLU A 76 -13.38 -1.54 -4.54
CA GLU A 76 -13.84 -1.40 -3.16
C GLU A 76 -13.10 -2.34 -2.22
N GLY A 77 -12.88 -3.60 -2.62
CA GLY A 77 -12.06 -4.55 -1.88
C GLY A 77 -10.62 -4.05 -1.70
N GLN A 78 -10.00 -3.53 -2.76
CA GLN A 78 -8.66 -2.94 -2.67
C GLN A 78 -8.60 -1.77 -1.68
N PHE A 79 -9.59 -0.87 -1.70
CA PHE A 79 -9.63 0.28 -0.80
C PHE A 79 -9.84 -0.14 0.65
N ASN A 80 -10.68 -1.14 0.90
CA ASN A 80 -10.94 -1.64 2.25
C ASN A 80 -9.76 -2.42 2.84
N LEU A 81 -8.95 -3.05 2.00
CA LEU A 81 -7.76 -3.81 2.40
C LEU A 81 -6.50 -2.93 2.56
N ALA A 82 -6.50 -1.71 2.03
CA ALA A 82 -5.33 -0.83 2.13
C ALA A 82 -5.08 -0.38 3.58
N PHE A 83 -3.85 0.02 3.91
CA PHE A 83 -3.60 0.63 5.22
C PHE A 83 -4.23 2.03 5.37
N ASP A 84 -4.37 2.74 4.26
CA ASP A 84 -5.13 3.97 4.13
C ASP A 84 -6.28 3.74 3.15
N ASN A 85 -7.51 3.73 3.66
CA ASN A 85 -8.70 3.41 2.86
C ASN A 85 -9.18 4.60 2.02
N VAL A 86 -8.61 5.79 2.22
CA VAL A 86 -9.08 7.05 1.60
C VAL A 86 -8.16 7.46 0.47
N LYS A 87 -6.84 7.46 0.68
CA LYS A 87 -5.87 7.97 -0.30
C LYS A 87 -5.93 7.22 -1.65
N PRO A 88 -5.95 5.87 -1.71
CA PRO A 88 -6.06 5.15 -2.99
C PRO A 88 -7.35 5.46 -3.75
N ARG A 89 -8.49 5.55 -3.05
CA ARG A 89 -9.78 5.94 -3.63
C ARG A 89 -9.71 7.33 -4.24
N HIS A 90 -9.13 8.29 -3.51
CA HIS A 90 -8.93 9.63 -4.03
C HIS A 90 -8.09 9.62 -5.31
N TYR A 91 -7.01 8.84 -5.38
CA TYR A 91 -6.20 8.70 -6.61
C TYR A 91 -6.96 8.06 -7.77
N ARG A 92 -7.75 7.00 -7.54
CA ARG A 92 -8.56 6.38 -8.59
C ARG A 92 -9.58 7.34 -9.19
N ASN A 93 -10.12 8.24 -8.37
CA ASN A 93 -11.16 9.20 -8.76
C ASN A 93 -10.59 10.52 -9.33
N LYS A 94 -9.27 10.67 -9.47
CA LYS A 94 -8.66 11.88 -10.06
C LYS A 94 -8.89 12.01 -11.57
N CYS A 95 -9.19 10.90 -12.23
CA CYS A 95 -9.42 10.84 -13.67
C CYS A 95 -10.76 10.15 -13.93
N GLU A 96 -11.58 10.72 -14.80
CA GLU A 96 -12.74 10.02 -15.36
C GLU A 96 -12.25 8.98 -16.37
N LEU A 97 -12.89 7.81 -16.36
CA LEU A 97 -12.57 6.70 -17.26
C LEU A 97 -13.84 6.22 -17.95
N ASP A 98 -13.71 5.89 -19.24
CA ASP A 98 -14.80 5.33 -20.04
C ASP A 98 -15.08 3.86 -19.69
N ASP A 99 -14.05 3.14 -19.20
CA ASP A 99 -14.12 1.76 -18.70
C ASP A 99 -13.69 1.73 -17.23
N ASP A 100 -14.63 1.42 -16.34
CA ASP A 100 -14.39 1.38 -14.89
C ASP A 100 -13.64 0.12 -14.43
N GLU A 101 -13.49 -0.89 -15.29
CA GLU A 101 -12.71 -2.08 -14.96
C GLU A 101 -11.23 -1.74 -14.78
N MET A 102 -10.71 -0.74 -15.50
CA MET A 102 -9.27 -0.47 -15.53
C MET A 102 -8.89 0.83 -14.81
N CYS A 103 -7.59 1.02 -14.57
CA CYS A 103 -7.07 2.31 -14.13
C CYS A 103 -6.69 3.18 -15.34
N SER A 104 -6.47 4.46 -15.08
CA SER A 104 -6.08 5.46 -16.08
C SER A 104 -4.69 5.29 -16.67
N MET A 105 -3.87 4.36 -16.16
CA MET A 105 -2.46 4.27 -16.54
C MET A 105 -2.25 3.67 -17.94
N CYS A 106 -2.87 2.53 -18.24
CA CYS A 106 -2.53 1.72 -19.42
C CYS A 106 -3.66 1.59 -20.46
N GLY A 107 -4.92 1.91 -20.09
CA GLY A 107 -6.08 1.72 -20.96
C GLY A 107 -6.18 0.28 -21.49
N GLU A 108 -6.44 0.14 -22.79
CA GLU A 108 -6.59 -1.15 -23.50
C GLU A 108 -5.38 -2.09 -23.36
N TYR A 109 -4.19 -1.56 -23.05
CA TYR A 109 -2.95 -2.34 -22.88
C TYR A 109 -2.72 -2.82 -21.43
N CYS A 110 -3.78 -2.89 -20.62
CA CYS A 110 -3.66 -3.35 -19.24
C CYS A 110 -3.21 -4.82 -19.18
N ALA A 111 -2.03 -5.05 -18.62
CA ALA A 111 -1.44 -6.39 -18.49
C ALA A 111 -2.33 -7.38 -17.72
N VAL A 112 -3.11 -6.90 -16.73
CA VAL A 112 -4.03 -7.75 -15.95
C VAL A 112 -5.21 -8.22 -16.81
N LYS A 113 -5.76 -7.33 -17.67
CA LYS A 113 -6.85 -7.67 -18.60
C LYS A 113 -6.36 -8.63 -19.69
N ILE A 114 -5.16 -8.38 -20.22
CA ILE A 114 -4.48 -9.28 -21.17
C ILE A 114 -4.27 -10.67 -20.56
N ALA A 115 -3.77 -10.75 -19.33
CA ALA A 115 -3.51 -12.02 -18.67
C ALA A 115 -4.79 -12.82 -18.35
N LYS A 116 -5.96 -12.17 -18.26
CA LYS A 116 -7.26 -12.84 -18.09
C LYS A 116 -7.82 -13.43 -19.39
N GLY A 117 -7.34 -12.98 -20.55
CA GLY A 117 -7.89 -13.37 -21.84
C GLY A 117 -9.18 -12.62 -22.20
N ASP A 118 -9.44 -11.46 -21.59
CA ASP A 118 -10.64 -10.63 -21.80
C ASP A 118 -10.53 -9.77 -23.08
N PHE A 119 -10.09 -10.35 -24.20
CA PHE A 119 -9.98 -9.72 -25.52
C PHE A 119 -10.97 -10.33 -26.51
#